data_AF-A0A7X9DZV5-F1
#
_entry.id   AF-A0A7X9DZV5-F1
#
_cell.length_a   1.000
_cell.length_b   1.000
_cell.length_c   1.000
_cell.angle_alpha   90.00
_cell.angle_beta   90.00
_cell.angle_gamma   90.00
#
_symmetry.space_group_name_H-M   'P 1'
#
loop_
_entity.id
_entity.type
_entity.pdbx_description
1 polymer ?
#
loop_
_entity_poly.entity_id
_entity_poly.type
_entity_poly.pdbx_seq_one_letter_code
_entity_poly.pdbx_strand_id
1 'polypeptide(L)'
;METIQTTLGQVNIASIIIFFSFVAVTLGITYWAAKKTKTTSEFYAADRSISGFQNGLALSGDYMSAASFLGIAGMVSLKGYDGLIYSIGFLVGWPIVMFLIAEPLRNLGKFTFADVVAYRLKQKPVRIASSVGSLMTIVFYLIAQMVGAGSL
;
A
#
# COMPACT_ATOMS: atom_id res chain seq x y z
N MET A 1 16.46 -22.58 35.99
CA MET A 1 16.07 -22.56 34.56
C MET A 1 14.61 -22.19 34.51
N GLU A 2 14.29 -20.92 34.27
CA GLU A 2 12.91 -20.53 33.92
C GLU A 2 12.61 -21.10 32.55
N THR A 3 11.71 -22.06 32.49
CA THR A 3 11.11 -22.52 31.25
C THR A 3 10.34 -21.35 30.64
N ILE A 4 10.86 -20.75 29.57
CA ILE A 4 10.11 -19.84 28.73
C ILE A 4 8.91 -20.63 28.19
N GLN A 5 7.74 -20.44 28.81
CA GLN A 5 6.49 -20.93 28.26
C GLN A 5 6.19 -20.11 27.00
N THR A 6 6.46 -20.69 25.84
CA THR A 6 6.07 -20.11 24.57
C THR A 6 4.56 -20.23 24.39
N THR A 7 3.85 -19.10 24.26
CA THR A 7 2.42 -19.01 23.92
C THR A 7 2.11 -19.44 22.48
N LEU A 8 3.10 -19.96 21.75
CA LEU A 8 2.97 -20.45 20.38
C LEU A 8 1.93 -21.58 20.32
N GLY A 9 0.80 -21.32 19.65
CA GLY A 9 -0.30 -22.27 19.48
C GLY A 9 -1.46 -22.12 20.47
N GLN A 10 -1.41 -21.19 21.43
CA GLN A 10 -2.55 -20.87 22.29
C GLN A 10 -3.47 -19.82 21.64
N VAL A 11 -4.78 -20.09 21.65
CA VAL A 11 -5.79 -19.18 21.10
C VAL A 11 -5.83 -17.90 21.93
N ASN A 12 -5.33 -16.80 21.34
CA ASN A 12 -5.44 -15.48 21.95
C ASN A 12 -6.76 -14.81 21.55
N ILE A 13 -7.76 -14.94 22.43
CA ILE A 13 -9.11 -14.41 22.22
C ILE A 13 -9.08 -12.88 22.01
N ALA A 14 -8.21 -12.16 22.72
CA ALA A 14 -8.11 -10.70 22.59
C ALA A 14 -7.61 -10.31 21.18
N SER A 15 -6.56 -10.96 20.67
CA SER A 15 -6.06 -10.72 19.31
C SER A 15 -7.11 -11.02 18.25
N ILE A 16 -7.87 -12.10 18.42
CA ILE A 16 -8.96 -12.49 17.51
C ILE A 16 -10.06 -11.42 17.49
N ILE A 17 -10.50 -10.96 18.68
CA ILE A 17 -11.51 -9.91 18.79
C ILE A 17 -11.03 -8.61 18.13
N ILE A 18 -9.79 -8.20 18.40
CA ILE A 18 -9.20 -6.99 17.80
C ILE A 18 -9.16 -7.13 16.28
N PHE A 19 -8.67 -8.25 15.75
CA PHE A 19 -8.61 -8.51 14.31
C PHE A 19 -9.98 -8.40 13.64
N PHE A 20 -10.98 -9.13 14.15
CA PHE A 20 -12.32 -9.10 13.55
C PHE A 20 -13.01 -7.75 13.72
N SER A 21 -12.79 -7.05 14.84
CA SER A 21 -13.32 -5.69 15.04
C SER A 21 -12.73 -4.72 14.01
N PHE A 22 -11.42 -4.79 13.77
CA PHE A 22 -10.72 -3.95 12.80
C PHE A 22 -11.21 -4.22 11.38
N VAL A 23 -11.35 -5.49 11.00
CA VAL A 23 -11.91 -5.89 9.69
C VAL A 23 -13.34 -5.38 9.53
N ALA A 24 -14.20 -5.58 10.54
CA ALA A 24 -15.60 -5.16 10.50
C ALA A 24 -15.74 -3.63 10.36
N VAL A 25 -14.96 -2.86 11.11
CA VAL A 25 -14.94 -1.39 11.02
C VAL A 25 -14.48 -0.94 9.64
N THR A 26 -13.39 -1.51 9.13
CA THR A 26 -12.83 -1.16 7.81
C THR A 26 -13.82 -1.46 6.69
N LEU A 27 -14.44 -2.63 6.71
CA LEU A 27 -15.48 -3.00 5.74
C LEU A 27 -16.72 -2.10 5.89
N GLY A 28 -17.12 -1.77 7.11
CA GLY A 28 -18.25 -0.88 7.37
C GLY A 28 -18.04 0.53 6.80
N ILE A 29 -16.87 1.12 7.03
CA ILE A 29 -16.48 2.41 6.46
C ILE A 29 -16.44 2.33 4.93
N THR A 30 -15.84 1.27 4.38
CA THR A 30 -15.71 1.06 2.93
C THR A 30 -17.09 0.93 2.27
N TYR A 31 -18.00 0.16 2.87
CA TYR A 31 -19.36 -0.02 2.37
C TYR A 31 -20.17 1.28 2.43
N TRP A 32 -20.05 2.03 3.52
CA TRP A 32 -20.69 3.34 3.65
C TRP A 32 -20.16 4.34 2.61
N ALA A 33 -18.85 4.36 2.37
CA ALA A 33 -18.24 5.21 1.36
C ALA A 33 -18.68 4.79 -0.05
N ALA A 34 -18.67 3.49 -0.35
CA ALA A 34 -19.08 2.94 -1.64
C ALA A 34 -20.54 3.30 -2.02
N LYS A 35 -21.44 3.40 -1.02
CA LYS A 35 -22.83 3.85 -1.26
C LYS A 35 -22.95 5.31 -1.69
N LYS A 36 -21.97 6.15 -1.36
CA LYS A 36 -21.98 7.58 -1.67
C LYS A 36 -21.39 7.88 -3.04
N THR A 37 -20.58 6.97 -3.58
CA THR A 37 -19.91 7.12 -4.87
C THR A 37 -20.82 6.71 -6.02
N LYS A 38 -21.12 7.63 -6.94
CA LYS A 38 -21.99 7.45 -8.10
C LYS A 38 -21.29 7.70 -9.43
N THR A 39 -20.25 8.53 -9.46
CA THR A 39 -19.50 8.89 -10.67
C THR A 39 -18.07 8.36 -10.66
N THR A 40 -17.45 8.28 -11.85
CA THR A 40 -16.03 7.90 -12.01
C THR A 40 -15.10 8.90 -11.32
N SER A 41 -15.43 10.19 -11.35
CA SER A 41 -14.64 11.24 -10.69
C SER A 41 -14.75 11.14 -9.16
N GLU A 42 -15.94 10.84 -8.62
CA GLU A 42 -16.13 10.55 -7.20
C GLU A 42 -15.34 9.30 -6.79
N PHE A 43 -15.30 8.26 -7.62
CA PHE A 43 -14.60 7.01 -7.30
C PHE A 43 -13.08 7.15 -7.31
N TYR A 44 -12.52 7.78 -8.34
CA TYR A 44 -11.07 7.85 -8.52
C TYR A 44 -10.41 9.10 -7.92
N ALA A 45 -11.15 10.19 -7.79
CA ALA A 45 -10.60 11.48 -7.36
C ALA A 45 -11.41 12.15 -6.24
N ALA A 46 -12.49 11.51 -5.76
CA ALA A 46 -13.41 12.09 -4.78
C ALA A 46 -13.84 13.51 -5.15
N ASP A 47 -14.04 13.78 -6.45
CA ASP A 47 -14.33 15.11 -7.01
C ASP A 47 -13.35 16.22 -6.57
N ARG A 48 -12.10 15.85 -6.27
CA ARG A 48 -11.06 16.77 -5.77
C ARG A 48 -11.44 17.48 -4.47
N SER A 49 -12.36 16.89 -3.70
CA SER A 49 -12.84 17.42 -2.42
C SER A 49 -11.92 17.11 -1.24
N ILE A 50 -10.97 16.17 -1.40
CA ILE A 50 -10.05 15.74 -0.34
C ILE A 50 -8.94 16.78 -0.14
N SER A 51 -8.74 17.22 1.10
CA SER A 51 -7.66 18.14 1.45
C SER A 51 -6.27 17.50 1.29
N GLY A 52 -5.24 18.33 1.08
CA GLY A 52 -3.87 17.85 0.94
C GLY A 52 -3.37 17.02 2.14
N PHE A 53 -3.78 17.39 3.35
CA PHE A 53 -3.43 16.65 4.57
C PHE A 53 -4.09 15.28 4.62
N GLN A 54 -5.39 15.18 4.32
CA GLN A 54 -6.10 13.90 4.26
C GLN A 54 -5.52 12.98 3.19
N ASN A 55 -5.20 13.53 2.01
CA ASN A 55 -4.58 12.76 0.94
C ASN A 55 -3.16 12.31 1.33
N GLY A 56 -2.39 13.17 2.00
CA GLY A 56 -1.06 12.83 2.52
C GLY A 56 -1.09 11.71 3.56
N LEU A 57 -2.06 11.74 4.49
CA LEU A 57 -2.26 10.67 5.46
C LEU A 57 -2.66 9.35 4.79
N ALA A 58 -3.58 9.40 3.82
CA ALA A 58 -4.01 8.21 3.07
C ALA A 58 -2.82 7.56 2.34
N LEU A 59 -2.03 8.36 1.61
CA LEU A 59 -0.85 7.87 0.89
C LEU A 59 0.24 7.36 1.83
N SER A 60 0.42 7.98 2.99
CA SER A 60 1.38 7.51 4.00
C SER A 60 0.94 6.15 4.55
N GLY A 61 -0.36 5.96 4.78
CA GLY A 61 -0.93 4.67 5.17
C GLY A 61 -0.72 3.58 4.12
N ASP A 62 -0.99 3.87 2.85
CA ASP A 62 -0.76 2.93 1.74
C ASP A 62 0.72 2.58 1.56
N TYR A 63 1.62 3.51 1.89
CA TYR A 63 3.07 3.30 1.84
C TYR A 63 3.58 2.38 2.96
N MET A 64 2.88 2.35 4.10
CA MET A 64 3.19 1.51 5.26
C MET A 64 2.61 0.11 5.09
N SER A 65 3.38 -0.80 4.49
CA SER A 65 3.02 -2.22 4.41
C SER A 65 3.85 -3.09 5.34
N ALA A 66 3.43 -4.34 5.53
CA ALA A 66 4.19 -5.34 6.27
C ALA A 66 5.61 -5.51 5.69
N ALA A 67 5.77 -5.43 4.37
CA ALA A 67 7.07 -5.50 3.71
C ALA A 67 7.95 -4.30 4.07
N SER A 68 7.39 -3.08 4.12
CA SER A 68 8.11 -1.87 4.51
C SER A 68 8.59 -1.94 5.96
N PHE A 69 7.74 -2.39 6.87
CA PHE A 69 8.05 -2.47 8.30
C PHE A 69 9.02 -3.62 8.61
N LEU A 70 8.66 -4.86 8.24
CA LEU A 70 9.46 -6.06 8.52
C LEU A 70 10.72 -6.13 7.67
N GLY A 71 10.67 -5.66 6.42
CA GLY A 71 11.83 -5.67 5.53
C GLY A 71 12.95 -4.76 6.03
N ILE A 72 12.61 -3.54 6.47
CA ILE A 72 13.58 -2.61 7.07
C ILE A 72 14.08 -3.16 8.41
N ALA A 73 13.18 -3.57 9.31
CA ALA A 73 13.57 -4.12 10.61
C ALA A 73 14.48 -5.36 10.47
N GLY A 74 14.16 -6.25 9.53
CA GLY A 74 14.97 -7.41 9.19
C GLY A 74 16.33 -7.04 8.60
N MET A 75 16.39 -6.08 7.68
CA MET A 75 17.67 -5.60 7.13
C MET A 75 18.56 -4.98 8.20
N VAL A 76 18.00 -4.17 9.10
CA VAL A 76 18.75 -3.58 10.22
C VAL A 76 19.21 -4.66 11.21
N SER A 77 18.37 -5.64 11.51
CA SER A 77 18.73 -6.77 12.37
C SER A 77 19.91 -7.57 11.80
N LEU A 78 19.92 -7.81 10.48
CA LEU A 78 20.95 -8.62 9.81
C LEU A 78 22.24 -7.86 9.47
N LYS A 79 22.13 -6.57 9.11
CA LYS A 79 23.27 -5.76 8.60
C LYS A 79 23.65 -4.60 9.51
N GLY A 80 22.99 -4.45 10.66
CA GLY A 80 23.23 -3.35 11.60
C GLY A 80 22.99 -1.98 10.97
N TYR A 81 23.92 -1.06 11.21
CA TYR A 81 23.82 0.34 10.79
C TYR A 81 23.69 0.51 9.26
N ASP A 82 24.31 -0.38 8.46
CA ASP A 82 24.21 -0.32 7.00
C ASP A 82 22.78 -0.59 6.50
N GLY A 83 21.96 -1.31 7.29
CA GLY A 83 20.53 -1.49 7.03
C GLY A 83 19.72 -0.18 7.14
N LEU A 84 20.16 0.78 7.96
CA LEU A 84 19.48 2.07 8.12
C LEU A 84 19.60 2.94 6.87
N ILE A 85 20.67 2.81 6.09
CA ILE A 85 20.84 3.54 4.83
C ILE A 85 19.71 3.19 3.84
N TYR A 86 19.30 1.91 3.79
CA TYR A 86 18.16 1.48 2.97
C TYR A 86 16.83 2.09 3.45
N SER A 87 16.70 2.36 4.75
CA SER A 87 15.49 2.98 5.33
C SER A 87 15.35 4.44 4.89
N ILE A 88 16.46 5.17 4.85
CA ILE A 88 16.49 6.56 4.37
C ILE A 88 16.17 6.59 2.88
N GLY A 89 16.79 5.72 2.08
CA GLY A 89 16.51 5.64 0.64
C GLY A 89 15.04 5.33 0.34
N PHE A 90 14.46 4.40 1.09
CA PHE A 90 13.04 4.08 1.01
C PHE A 90 12.21 5.34 1.31
N LEU A 91 12.34 5.91 2.51
CA LEU A 91 11.53 7.03 2.98
C LEU A 91 11.68 8.31 2.15
N VAL A 92 12.90 8.66 1.72
CA VAL A 92 13.18 9.86 0.92
C VAL A 92 12.79 9.69 -0.55
N GLY A 93 12.85 8.46 -1.07
CA GLY A 93 12.44 8.17 -2.45
C GLY A 93 10.96 8.43 -2.68
N TRP A 94 10.11 8.19 -1.68
CA TRP A 94 8.66 8.34 -1.82
C TRP A 94 8.20 9.78 -2.15
N PRO A 95 8.57 10.83 -1.40
CA PRO A 95 8.21 12.21 -1.75
C PRO A 95 8.78 12.64 -3.10
N ILE A 96 10.01 12.23 -3.44
CA ILE A 96 10.64 12.59 -4.72
C ILE A 96 9.80 12.06 -5.89
N VAL A 97 9.46 10.77 -5.86
CA VAL A 97 8.62 10.15 -6.89
C VAL A 97 7.24 10.77 -6.90
N MET A 98 6.65 11.02 -5.73
CA MET A 98 5.34 11.65 -5.61
C MET A 98 5.34 13.03 -6.28
N PHE A 99 6.29 13.91 -5.97
CA PHE A 99 6.32 15.26 -6.54
C PHE A 99 6.61 15.27 -8.04
N LEU A 100 7.51 14.40 -8.52
CA LEU A 100 7.87 14.34 -9.94
C LEU A 100 6.74 13.78 -10.82
N ILE A 101 5.98 12.81 -10.32
CA ILE A 101 4.98 12.10 -11.13
C ILE A 101 3.55 12.65 -10.89
N ALA A 102 3.23 13.13 -9.68
CA ALA A 102 1.85 13.54 -9.36
C ALA A 102 1.35 14.72 -10.19
N GLU A 103 2.20 15.71 -10.49
CA GLU A 103 1.79 16.89 -11.26
C GLU A 103 1.47 16.55 -12.74
N PRO A 104 2.34 15.85 -13.49
CA PRO A 104 2.01 15.37 -14.84
C PRO A 104 0.74 14.51 -14.89
N LEU A 105 0.58 13.60 -13.91
CA LEU A 105 -0.62 12.75 -13.80
C LEU A 105 -1.88 13.59 -13.59
N ARG A 106 -1.84 14.55 -12.66
CA ARG A 106 -2.96 15.43 -12.34
C ARG A 106 -3.37 16.29 -13.54
N ASN A 107 -2.40 16.80 -14.29
CA ASN A 107 -2.63 17.70 -15.43
C ASN A 107 -3.23 16.96 -16.64
N LEU A 108 -2.99 15.66 -16.79
CA LEU A 108 -3.54 14.85 -17.89
C LEU A 108 -5.04 14.53 -17.74
N GLY A 109 -5.61 14.69 -16.55
CA GLY A 109 -7.05 14.47 -16.31
C GLY A 109 -7.51 13.03 -16.52
N LYS A 110 -6.58 12.05 -16.49
CA LYS A 110 -6.86 10.62 -16.57
C LYS A 110 -6.77 9.99 -15.19
N PHE A 111 -7.58 8.97 -14.95
CA PHE A 111 -7.73 8.36 -13.62
C PHE A 111 -6.84 7.13 -13.39
N THR A 112 -6.36 6.47 -14.45
CA THR A 112 -5.53 5.27 -14.34
C THR A 112 -4.15 5.47 -14.95
N PHE A 113 -3.12 4.81 -14.39
CA PHE A 113 -1.78 4.82 -14.95
C PHE A 113 -1.75 4.34 -16.42
N ALA A 114 -2.52 3.29 -16.74
CA ALA A 114 -2.60 2.77 -18.10
C ALA A 114 -3.17 3.82 -19.08
N ASP A 115 -4.16 4.60 -18.65
CA ASP A 115 -4.72 5.69 -19.49
C ASP A 115 -3.74 6.84 -19.70
N VAL A 116 -2.92 7.13 -18.69
CA VAL A 116 -1.88 8.17 -18.76
C VAL A 116 -0.81 7.78 -19.76
N VAL A 117 -0.31 6.54 -19.69
CA VAL A 117 0.73 6.07 -20.61
C VAL A 117 0.15 5.90 -22.02
N ALA A 118 -1.07 5.40 -22.14
CA ALA A 118 -1.78 5.25 -23.42
C ALA A 118 -2.18 6.59 -24.05
N TYR A 119 -2.09 7.71 -23.33
CA TYR A 119 -2.29 9.04 -23.90
C TYR A 119 -1.18 9.41 -24.89
N ARG A 120 0.07 9.00 -24.61
CA ARG A 120 1.24 9.30 -25.46
C ARG A 120 1.64 8.15 -26.40
N LEU A 121 1.14 6.94 -26.15
CA LEU A 121 1.59 5.71 -26.81
C LEU A 121 0.39 4.90 -27.36
N LYS A 122 0.68 3.83 -28.10
CA LYS A 122 -0.37 2.96 -28.67
C LYS A 122 -1.17 2.25 -27.57
N GLN A 123 -2.49 2.43 -27.58
CA GLN A 123 -3.36 2.00 -26.48
C GLN A 123 -3.31 0.50 -26.17
N LYS A 124 -3.53 -0.37 -27.18
CA LYS A 124 -3.60 -1.83 -26.98
C LYS A 124 -2.33 -2.42 -26.32
N PRO A 125 -1.11 -2.23 -26.87
CA PRO A 125 0.08 -2.83 -26.27
C PRO A 125 0.39 -2.25 -24.89
N VAL A 126 0.19 -0.94 -24.68
CA VAL A 126 0.44 -0.30 -23.38
C VAL A 126 -0.48 -0.81 -22.29
N ARG A 127 -1.78 -0.97 -22.60
CA ARG A 127 -2.74 -1.48 -21.62
C ARG A 127 -2.41 -2.93 -21.24
N ILE A 128 -2.06 -3.76 -22.21
CA ILE A 128 -1.62 -5.15 -21.93
C ILE A 128 -0.36 -5.14 -21.07
N ALA A 129 0.66 -4.37 -21.46
CA ALA A 129 1.92 -4.29 -20.70
C ALA A 129 1.71 -3.76 -19.28
N SER A 130 0.87 -2.73 -19.12
CA SER A 130 0.55 -2.14 -17.80
C SER A 130 -0.20 -3.13 -16.92
N SER A 131 -1.18 -3.86 -17.48
CA SER A 131 -1.93 -4.87 -16.73
C SER A 131 -1.05 -6.04 -16.33
N VAL A 132 -0.24 -6.59 -17.24
CA VAL A 132 0.67 -7.71 -16.95
C VAL A 132 1.73 -7.28 -15.94
N GLY A 133 2.36 -6.12 -16.14
CA GLY A 133 3.33 -5.57 -15.19
C GLY A 133 2.73 -5.38 -13.80
N SER A 134 1.54 -4.78 -13.71
CA SER A 134 0.84 -4.59 -12.43
C SER A 134 0.53 -5.91 -11.74
N LEU A 135 0.03 -6.91 -12.48
CA LEU A 135 -0.25 -8.24 -11.93
C LEU A 135 1.02 -8.92 -11.41
N MET A 136 2.11 -8.88 -12.19
CA MET A 136 3.39 -9.44 -11.76
C MET A 136 3.89 -8.77 -10.48
N THR A 137 3.88 -7.43 -10.43
CA THR A 137 4.28 -6.68 -9.24
C THR A 137 3.42 -7.04 -8.03
N ILE A 138 2.09 -7.07 -8.18
CA ILE A 138 1.17 -7.42 -7.09
C ILE A 138 1.40 -8.85 -6.61
N VAL A 139 1.59 -9.83 -7.50
CA VAL A 139 1.81 -11.22 -7.11
C VAL A 139 3.09 -11.38 -6.29
N PHE A 140 4.23 -10.86 -6.76
CA PHE A 140 5.48 -10.93 -6.00
C PHE A 140 5.38 -10.19 -4.67
N TYR A 141 4.71 -9.04 -4.68
CA TYR A 141 4.51 -8.23 -3.49
C TYR A 141 3.63 -8.93 -2.45
N LEU A 142 2.53 -9.58 -2.87
CA LEU A 142 1.67 -10.35 -1.98
C LEU A 142 2.37 -11.57 -1.42
N ILE A 143 3.21 -12.27 -2.20
CA ILE A 143 4.02 -13.39 -1.69
C ILE A 143 4.92 -12.90 -0.54
N ALA A 144 5.64 -11.80 -0.74
CA ALA A 144 6.50 -11.22 0.28
C ALA A 144 5.72 -10.83 1.54
N GLN A 145 4.53 -10.24 1.38
CA GLN A 145 3.67 -9.88 2.50
C GLN A 145 3.11 -11.10 3.25
N MET A 146 2.72 -12.17 2.55
CA MET A 146 2.21 -13.38 3.19
C MET A 146 3.29 -14.10 3.98
N VAL A 147 4.53 -14.13 3.47
CA VAL A 147 5.69 -14.65 4.20
C VAL A 147 5.98 -13.79 5.43
N GLY A 148 5.96 -12.46 5.27
CA GLY A 148 6.13 -11.52 6.37
C GLY A 148 5.06 -11.69 7.45
N ALA A 149 3.79 -11.80 7.08
CA ALA A 149 2.68 -11.94 8.02
C ALA A 149 2.60 -13.32 8.66
N GLY A 150 2.90 -14.40 7.92
CA GLY A 150 2.76 -15.77 8.39
C GLY A 150 3.94 -16.32 9.20
N SER A 151 5.08 -15.62 9.19
CA SER A 151 6.25 -15.96 10.02
C SER A 151 6.28 -15.26 11.39
N LEU A 152 5.32 -14.36 11.64
CA LEU A 152 5.05 -13.75 12.94
C LEU A 152 3.86 -14.44 13.65
#